data_AF-A0A249P5F4-F1
#
_entry.id   AF-A0A249P5F4-F1
#
_cell.length_a   1.000
_cell.length_b   1.000
_cell.length_c   1.000
_cell.angle_alpha   90.00
_cell.angle_beta   90.00
_cell.angle_gamma   90.00
#
_symmetry.space_group_name_H-M   'P 1'
#
loop_
_entity.id
_entity.type
_entity.pdbx_description
1 polymer ?
#
loop_
_entity_poly.entity_id
_entity_poly.type
_entity_poly.pdbx_seq_one_letter_code
_entity_poly.pdbx_strand_id
1 'polypeptide(L)'
;MKLHYSWCLCQIDALPKRQWELQLQTTRTALREERLGFADAYFVKVIDYLTAKQQCQGDTSRVRDRFELHFRLQPFLIRWYELLEKALGGRVLWRLPDDGLPADATLASELRYDINVFDRFVSSLETKAT
;
A
#
# COMPACT_ATOMS: atom_id res chain seq x y z
N MET A 1 -4.99 3.78 4.52
CA MET A 1 -5.88 3.50 3.36
C MET A 1 -5.61 2.11 2.78
N LYS A 2 -6.61 1.21 2.72
CA LYS A 2 -6.45 -0.18 2.21
C LYS A 2 -6.63 -0.34 0.70
N LEU A 3 -6.62 0.77 -0.03
CA LEU A 3 -6.84 0.83 -1.47
C LEU A 3 -5.79 -0.01 -2.25
N HIS A 4 -4.54 -0.12 -1.75
CA HIS A 4 -3.51 -0.99 -2.33
C HIS A 4 -3.98 -2.44 -2.54
N TYR A 5 -4.81 -2.99 -1.64
CA TYR A 5 -5.20 -4.39 -1.70
C TYR A 5 -6.10 -4.69 -2.90
N SER A 6 -7.13 -3.88 -3.14
CA SER A 6 -8.01 -4.04 -4.29
C SER A 6 -7.30 -3.75 -5.61
N TRP A 7 -6.42 -2.76 -5.63
CA TRP A 7 -5.58 -2.49 -6.80
C TRP A 7 -4.71 -3.70 -7.15
N CYS A 8 -4.00 -4.29 -6.17
CA CYS A 8 -3.17 -5.46 -6.39
C CYS A 8 -3.99 -6.67 -6.88
N LEU A 9 -5.19 -6.88 -6.33
CA LEU A 9 -6.08 -7.95 -6.80
C LEU A 9 -6.50 -7.75 -8.26
N CYS A 10 -6.75 -6.52 -8.70
CA CYS A 10 -7.03 -6.23 -10.11
C CYS A 10 -5.86 -6.57 -11.03
N GLN A 11 -4.60 -6.41 -10.57
CA GLN A 11 -3.43 -6.73 -11.39
C GLN A 11 -3.25 -8.23 -11.65
N ILE A 12 -3.91 -9.08 -10.85
CA ILE A 12 -3.88 -10.54 -10.98
C ILE A 12 -5.23 -11.13 -11.39
N ASP A 13 -6.13 -10.29 -11.90
CA ASP A 13 -7.50 -10.64 -12.33
C ASP A 13 -8.37 -11.29 -11.23
N ALA A 14 -7.98 -11.13 -9.95
CA ALA A 14 -8.72 -11.67 -8.80
C ALA A 14 -9.84 -10.72 -8.32
N LEU A 15 -9.95 -9.53 -8.90
CA LEU A 15 -10.98 -8.55 -8.62
C LEU A 15 -11.34 -7.79 -9.90
N PRO A 16 -12.63 -7.63 -10.25
CA PRO A 16 -13.03 -6.84 -11.40
C PRO A 16 -12.58 -5.38 -11.27
N LYS A 17 -12.09 -4.79 -12.36
CA LYS A 17 -11.65 -3.38 -12.41
C LYS A 17 -12.72 -2.41 -11.88
N ARG A 18 -13.99 -2.66 -12.20
CA ARG A 18 -15.13 -1.85 -11.72
C ARG A 18 -15.20 -1.78 -10.19
N GLN A 19 -14.85 -2.86 -9.49
CA GLN A 19 -14.86 -2.88 -8.03
C GLN A 19 -13.72 -2.04 -7.43
N TRP A 20 -12.56 -2.04 -8.09
CA TRP A 20 -11.47 -1.11 -7.79
C TRP A 20 -11.91 0.34 -7.99
N GLU A 21 -12.52 0.67 -9.13
CA GLU A 21 -12.98 2.03 -9.46
C GLU A 21 -14.00 2.56 -8.44
N LEU A 22 -14.95 1.73 -7.98
CA LEU A 22 -15.90 2.11 -6.94
C LEU A 22 -15.23 2.43 -5.60
N GLN A 23 -14.26 1.62 -5.18
CA GLN A 23 -13.49 1.87 -3.95
C GLN A 23 -12.61 3.11 -4.07
N LEU A 24 -12.04 3.34 -5.24
CA LEU A 24 -11.26 4.52 -5.56
C LEU A 24 -12.11 5.79 -5.41
N GLN A 25 -13.31 5.83 -6.00
CA GLN A 25 -14.22 6.98 -5.87
C GLN A 25 -14.63 7.22 -4.41
N THR A 26 -14.96 6.15 -3.68
CA THR A 26 -15.35 6.25 -2.26
C THR A 26 -14.21 6.81 -1.41
N THR A 27 -12.99 6.35 -1.65
CA THR A 27 -11.79 6.81 -0.97
C THR A 27 -11.51 8.28 -1.28
N ARG A 28 -11.63 8.67 -2.56
CA ARG A 28 -11.43 10.05 -3.00
C ARG A 28 -12.38 11.01 -2.30
N THR A 29 -13.65 10.64 -2.16
CA THR A 29 -14.64 11.43 -1.39
C THR A 29 -14.27 11.51 0.09
N ALA A 30 -13.90 10.38 0.71
CA ALA A 30 -13.50 10.37 2.12
C ALA A 30 -12.24 11.22 2.40
N LEU A 31 -11.33 11.34 1.42
CA LEU A 31 -10.14 12.19 1.52
C LEU A 31 -10.48 13.67 1.43
N ARG A 32 -11.37 14.06 0.50
CA ARG A 32 -11.88 15.43 0.41
C ARG A 32 -12.61 15.89 1.66
N GLU A 33 -13.30 14.97 2.32
CA GLU A 33 -14.00 15.24 3.59
C GLU A 33 -13.10 15.02 4.81
N GLU A 34 -11.79 14.82 4.62
CA GLU A 34 -10.78 14.61 5.67
C GLU A 34 -11.07 13.43 6.64
N ARG A 35 -11.99 12.53 6.25
CA ARG A 35 -12.34 11.31 6.99
C ARG A 35 -11.31 10.20 6.81
N LEU A 36 -10.48 10.28 5.76
CA LEU A 36 -9.43 9.31 5.46
C LEU A 36 -8.25 10.02 4.78
N GLY A 37 -7.04 9.87 5.31
CA GLY A 37 -5.84 10.48 4.74
C GLY A 37 -4.74 9.48 4.40
N PHE A 38 -3.66 10.00 3.82
CA PHE A 38 -2.37 9.30 3.77
C PHE A 38 -1.85 9.05 5.19
N ALA A 39 -1.01 8.02 5.34
CA ALA A 39 -0.28 7.82 6.57
C ALA A 39 0.88 8.83 6.65
N ASP A 40 1.29 9.16 7.87
CA ASP A 40 2.40 10.10 8.12
C ASP A 40 3.76 9.49 7.75
N ALA A 41 3.86 8.16 7.83
CA ALA A 41 4.97 7.37 7.31
C ALA A 41 4.50 5.96 6.92
N TYR A 42 5.19 5.37 5.94
CA TYR A 42 5.02 3.98 5.51
C TYR A 42 6.35 3.24 5.68
N PHE A 43 6.32 2.07 6.32
CA PHE A 43 7.50 1.22 6.46
C PHE A 43 7.28 -0.06 5.67
N VAL A 44 8.14 -0.30 4.69
CA VAL A 44 8.00 -1.40 3.73
C VAL A 44 9.24 -2.26 3.81
N LYS A 45 9.02 -3.56 4.04
CA LYS A 45 10.08 -4.57 4.01
C LYS A 45 9.67 -5.67 3.04
N VAL A 46 10.53 -5.89 2.05
CA VAL A 46 10.40 -7.02 1.13
C VAL A 46 10.90 -8.29 1.85
N ILE A 47 10.18 -9.39 1.67
CA ILE A 47 10.53 -10.69 2.22
C ILE A 47 10.45 -11.72 1.10
N ASP A 48 11.45 -12.59 0.99
CA ASP A 48 11.44 -13.65 -0.02
C ASP A 48 10.43 -14.75 0.33
N TYR A 49 10.05 -15.53 -0.67
CA TYR A 49 9.03 -16.57 -0.54
C TYR A 49 9.35 -17.59 0.54
N LEU A 50 10.58 -18.12 0.55
CA LEU A 50 10.95 -19.26 1.39
C LEU A 50 10.94 -18.84 2.86
N THR A 51 11.53 -17.68 3.17
CA THR A 51 11.50 -17.10 4.52
C THR A 51 10.07 -16.82 4.96
N ALA A 52 9.25 -16.19 4.11
CA ALA A 52 7.85 -15.89 4.43
C ALA A 52 7.04 -17.18 4.67
N LYS A 53 7.27 -18.22 3.86
CA LYS A 53 6.59 -19.52 3.97
C LYS A 53 6.96 -20.23 5.27
N GLN A 54 8.25 -20.26 5.60
CA GLN A 54 8.74 -20.86 6.84
C GLN A 54 8.14 -20.15 8.07
N GLN A 55 8.14 -18.82 8.09
CA GLN A 55 7.51 -18.03 9.16
C GLN A 55 6.00 -18.29 9.25
N CYS A 56 5.31 -18.38 8.11
CA CYS A 56 3.89 -18.70 8.06
C CYS A 56 3.57 -20.08 8.64
N GLN A 57 4.40 -21.09 8.37
CA GLN A 57 4.23 -22.46 8.86
C GLN A 57 4.60 -22.62 10.33
N GLY A 58 5.60 -21.85 10.81
CA GLY A 58 6.03 -21.87 12.21
C GLY A 58 5.09 -21.14 13.17
N ASP A 59 4.20 -20.28 12.68
CA ASP A 59 3.24 -19.57 13.51
C ASP A 59 1.97 -20.40 13.73
N THR A 60 1.89 -21.04 14.89
CA THR A 60 0.75 -21.86 15.31
C THR A 60 -0.40 -21.04 15.91
N SER A 61 -0.22 -19.73 16.11
CA SER A 61 -1.21 -18.87 16.76
C SER A 61 -2.34 -18.42 15.82
N ARG A 62 -2.12 -18.48 14.50
CA ARG A 62 -3.04 -17.94 13.49
C ARG A 62 -3.07 -18.80 12.23
N VAL A 63 -4.28 -19.06 11.74
CA VAL A 63 -4.48 -19.68 10.42
C VAL A 63 -4.22 -18.64 9.32
N ARG A 64 -3.37 -18.98 8.34
CA ARG A 64 -3.05 -18.15 7.17
C ARG A 64 -3.38 -18.88 5.86
N ASP A 65 -4.66 -19.10 5.63
CA ASP A 65 -5.22 -19.79 4.46
C ASP A 65 -4.97 -19.06 3.12
N ARG A 66 -4.73 -17.74 3.16
CA ARG A 66 -4.51 -16.90 1.97
C ARG A 66 -3.04 -16.55 1.69
N PHE A 67 -2.09 -17.30 2.25
CA PHE A 67 -0.65 -17.01 2.08
C PHE A 67 -0.24 -16.86 0.61
N GLU A 68 -0.57 -17.85 -0.23
CA GLU A 68 -0.18 -17.86 -1.64
C GLU A 68 -0.77 -16.67 -2.42
N LEU A 69 -2.03 -16.31 -2.10
CA LEU A 69 -2.65 -15.12 -2.67
C LEU A 69 -1.87 -13.87 -2.28
N HIS A 70 -1.61 -13.67 -0.99
CA HIS A 70 -0.88 -12.48 -0.51
C HIS A 70 0.55 -12.40 -1.09
N PHE A 71 1.22 -13.53 -1.25
CA PHE A 71 2.54 -13.55 -1.87
C PHE A 71 2.48 -13.12 -3.35
N ARG A 72 1.48 -13.61 -4.12
CA ARG A 72 1.26 -13.16 -5.51
C ARG A 72 0.99 -11.65 -5.63
N LEU A 73 0.46 -11.02 -4.59
CA LEU A 73 0.22 -9.56 -4.57
C LEU A 73 1.51 -8.76 -4.30
N GLN A 74 2.58 -9.38 -3.76
CA GLN A 74 3.76 -8.67 -3.31
C GLN A 74 4.39 -7.77 -4.39
N PRO A 75 4.65 -8.23 -5.63
CA PRO A 75 5.28 -7.39 -6.65
C PRO A 75 4.48 -6.11 -6.95
N PHE A 76 3.15 -6.23 -6.98
CA PHE A 76 2.26 -5.09 -7.16
C PHE A 76 2.25 -4.20 -5.92
N LEU A 77 2.23 -4.78 -4.72
CA LEU A 77 2.30 -4.00 -3.49
C LEU A 77 3.61 -3.19 -3.41
N ILE A 78 4.73 -3.74 -3.86
CA ILE A 78 6.00 -3.00 -3.97
C ILE A 78 5.84 -1.84 -4.95
N ARG A 79 5.34 -2.11 -6.16
CA ARG A 79 5.07 -1.08 -7.19
C ARG A 79 4.17 0.05 -6.66
N TRP A 80 3.14 -0.29 -5.89
CA TRP A 80 2.25 0.68 -5.24
C TRP A 80 3.03 1.65 -4.36
N TYR A 81 3.89 1.11 -3.49
CA TYR A 81 4.69 1.93 -2.58
C TYR A 81 5.78 2.74 -3.29
N GLU A 82 6.37 2.23 -4.38
CA GLU A 82 7.28 3.01 -5.22
C GLU A 82 6.60 4.22 -5.86
N LEU A 83 5.38 4.06 -6.36
CA LEU A 83 4.61 5.15 -6.97
C LEU A 83 4.10 6.12 -5.90
N LEU A 84 3.72 5.61 -4.74
CA LEU A 84 3.30 6.44 -3.61
C LEU A 84 4.47 7.28 -3.07
N GLU A 85 5.66 6.72 -3.03
CA GLU A 85 6.87 7.44 -2.62
C GLU A 85 7.17 8.61 -3.56
N LYS A 86 7.04 8.40 -4.87
CA LYS A 86 7.16 9.49 -5.86
C LYS A 86 6.12 10.59 -5.68
N ALA A 87 4.93 10.24 -5.17
CA ALA A 87 3.86 11.20 -4.94
C ALA A 87 4.01 11.98 -3.62
N LEU A 88 4.53 11.33 -2.56
CA LEU A 88 4.62 11.89 -1.21
C LEU A 88 6.01 12.43 -0.83
N GLY A 89 7.05 12.08 -1.58
CA GLY A 89 8.40 12.63 -1.43
C GLY A 89 9.06 12.35 -0.07
N GLY A 90 9.48 11.11 0.18
CA GLY A 90 10.26 10.75 1.38
C GLY A 90 9.45 10.10 2.51
N ARG A 91 8.23 9.65 2.24
CA ARG A 91 7.31 9.12 3.27
C ARG A 91 7.27 7.59 3.31
N VAL A 92 7.85 6.92 2.33
CA VAL A 92 7.98 5.47 2.23
C VAL A 92 9.43 5.08 2.54
N LEU A 93 9.60 4.45 3.69
CA LEU A 93 10.86 3.94 4.18
C LEU A 93 10.97 2.45 3.85
N TRP A 94 11.97 2.09 3.05
CA TRP A 94 12.22 0.71 2.59
C TRP A 94 12.99 -0.15 3.60
N ARG A 95 12.67 0.04 4.88
CA ARG A 95 13.19 -0.73 6.01
C ARG A 95 12.26 -0.61 7.20
N LEU A 96 12.26 -1.62 8.04
CA LEU A 96 11.70 -1.47 9.39
C LEU A 96 12.80 -0.87 10.27
N PRO A 97 12.47 0.07 11.18
CA PRO A 97 13.47 0.62 12.07
C PRO A 97 13.80 -0.39 13.18
N ASP A 98 15.09 -0.63 13.39
CA ASP A 98 15.56 -1.59 14.41
C ASP A 98 15.46 -1.02 15.84
N ASP A 99 15.62 0.30 15.98
CA ASP A 99 15.68 1.00 17.28
C ASP A 99 14.37 1.72 17.66
N GLY A 100 13.24 1.35 17.02
CA GLY A 100 11.94 1.98 17.21
C GLY A 100 11.59 3.08 16.21
N LEU A 101 10.37 3.63 16.29
CA LEU A 101 9.89 4.58 15.29
C LEU A 101 10.69 5.90 15.32
N PRO A 102 11.19 6.38 14.17
CA PRO A 102 11.81 7.71 14.07
C PRO A 102 10.85 8.80 14.56
N ALA A 103 11.37 9.78 15.32
CA ALA A 103 10.55 10.84 15.90
C ALA A 103 9.82 11.68 14.82
N ASP A 104 10.49 11.93 13.70
CA ASP A 104 9.96 12.64 12.53
C ASP A 104 8.90 11.83 11.76
N ALA A 105 8.93 10.49 11.83
CA ALA A 105 7.93 9.62 11.20
C ALA A 105 6.53 9.73 11.83
N THR A 106 6.42 10.38 13.00
CA THR A 106 5.14 10.63 13.68
C THR A 106 4.58 12.03 13.44
N LEU A 107 5.36 12.91 12.79
CA LEU A 107 4.89 14.26 12.48
C LEU A 107 3.82 14.20 11.39
N ALA A 108 2.68 14.83 11.68
CA ALA A 108 1.57 14.92 10.76
C ALA A 108 2.04 15.46 9.40
N SER A 109 1.76 14.72 8.34
CA SER A 109 2.09 15.15 6.98
C SER A 109 1.16 16.28 6.55
N GLU A 110 1.71 17.38 6.04
CA GLU A 110 0.92 18.43 5.36
C GLU A 110 0.16 17.89 4.16
N LEU A 111 0.63 16.78 3.59
CA LEU A 111 0.00 16.10 2.44
C LEU A 111 -1.11 15.13 2.86
N ARG A 112 -1.41 14.98 4.16
CA ARG A 112 -2.33 13.95 4.69
C ARG A 112 -3.68 13.90 3.96
N TYR A 113 -4.22 15.06 3.63
CA TYR A 113 -5.51 15.20 2.93
C TYR A 113 -5.38 15.89 1.57
N ASP A 114 -4.17 15.93 0.99
CA ASP A 114 -3.96 16.57 -0.30
C ASP A 114 -4.58 15.73 -1.44
N ILE A 115 -5.72 16.23 -1.96
CA ILE A 115 -6.45 15.60 -3.05
C ILE A 115 -5.68 15.60 -4.37
N ASN A 116 -4.83 16.60 -4.61
CA ASN A 116 -4.05 16.69 -5.85
C ASN A 116 -2.92 15.66 -5.84
N VAL A 117 -2.29 15.42 -4.68
CA VAL A 117 -1.34 14.31 -4.50
C VAL A 117 -2.02 12.98 -4.76
N PHE A 118 -3.22 12.78 -4.22
CA PHE A 118 -4.00 11.56 -4.44
C PHE A 118 -4.32 11.35 -5.92
N ASP A 119 -4.82 12.37 -6.61
CA ASP A 119 -5.17 12.26 -8.02
C ASP A 119 -3.93 11.96 -8.89
N ARG A 120 -2.79 12.62 -8.64
CA ARG A 120 -1.51 12.32 -9.34
C ARG A 120 -1.04 10.90 -9.08
N PHE A 121 -1.09 10.46 -7.82
CA PHE A 121 -0.72 9.09 -7.44
C PHE A 121 -1.58 8.08 -8.20
N VAL A 122 -2.90 8.28 -8.23
CA VAL A 122 -3.84 7.39 -8.93
C VAL A 122 -3.58 7.36 -10.43
N SER A 123 -3.36 8.51 -11.07
CA SER A 123 -3.01 8.58 -12.50
C SER A 123 -1.71 7.80 -12.81
N SER A 124 -0.74 7.80 -11.89
CA SER A 124 0.50 7.04 -12.06
C SER A 124 0.29 5.51 -12.04
N LEU A 125 -0.77 5.02 -11.40
CA LEU A 125 -1.12 3.59 -11.37
C LEU A 125 -1.67 3.07 -12.71
N GLU A 126 -2.25 3.97 -13.52
CA GLU A 126 -2.84 3.60 -14.82
C GLU A 126 -1.82 3.66 -15.97
N THR A 127 -0.68 4.31 -15.73
CA THR A 127 0.40 4.40 -16.72
C THR A 127 1.13 3.05 -16.78
N LYS A 128 0.87 2.26 -17.83
CA LYS A 128 1.63 1.02 -18.07
C LYS A 128 3.12 1.36 -18.14
N ALA A 129 3.95 0.63 -17.40
CA ALA A 129 5.39 0.60 -17.65
C ALA A 129 5.56 0.19 -19.12
N THR A 130 6.12 1.10 -19.91
CA THR A 130 6.49 0.82 -21.30
C THR A 130 7.67 -0.15 -21.33
#